data_AF-A0A6A4ICW0-F1
#
_entry.id   AF-A0A6A4ICW0-F1
#
_cell.length_a   1.000
_cell.length_b   1.000
_cell.length_c   1.000
_cell.angle_alpha   90.00
_cell.angle_beta   90.00
_cell.angle_gamma   90.00
#
_symmetry.space_group_name_H-M   'P 1'
#
loop_
_entity.id
_entity.type
_entity.pdbx_description
1 polymer ?
#
loop_
_entity_poly.entity_id
_entity_poly.type
_entity_poly.pdbx_seq_one_letter_code
_entity_poly.pdbx_strand_id
1 'polypeptide(L)'
;KLTCGASGQLCRGYKEIEILNDITQLHFEGKLPAEVSGSTCNVLIEFFFFFLAWKGSEYIPTHIHDALRWTAKDPYEIETDPCVPWTVLDKSTFGKLLKQREGSLPPDNLKTVPDNT
;
A
#
# COMPACT_ATOMS: atom_id res chain seq x y z
N LYS A 1 8.57 -20.05 -0.87
CA LYS A 1 8.30 -19.18 0.30
C LYS A 1 8.97 -17.83 0.02
N LEU A 2 8.23 -16.83 -0.47
CA LEU A 2 8.81 -15.49 -0.61
C LEU A 2 8.96 -14.92 0.80
N THR A 3 10.18 -14.95 1.29
CA THR A 3 10.70 -13.99 2.26
C THR A 3 11.69 -13.14 1.48
N CYS A 4 11.22 -12.26 0.60
CA CYS A 4 12.05 -11.65 -0.44
C CYS A 4 12.76 -10.35 -0.02
N GLY A 5 12.94 -10.08 1.28
CA GLY A 5 13.64 -8.87 1.73
C GLY A 5 12.98 -7.54 1.33
N ALA A 6 11.76 -7.59 0.80
CA ALA A 6 10.94 -6.42 0.53
C ALA A 6 10.51 -5.76 1.84
N SER A 7 10.55 -4.43 1.90
CA SER A 7 10.04 -3.68 3.05
C SER A 7 8.55 -3.95 3.23
N GLY A 8 8.03 -3.88 4.47
CA GLY A 8 6.61 -4.08 4.75
C GLY A 8 5.70 -3.18 3.90
N GLN A 9 6.15 -1.97 3.60
CA GLN A 9 5.48 -1.01 2.72
C GLN A 9 5.35 -1.52 1.28
N LEU A 10 6.38 -2.17 0.74
CA LEU A 10 6.33 -2.72 -0.61
C LEU A 10 5.34 -3.90 -0.69
N CYS A 11 5.39 -4.81 0.29
CA CYS A 11 4.42 -5.90 0.38
C CYS A 11 2.98 -5.39 0.50
N ARG A 12 2.76 -4.29 1.23
CA ARG A 12 1.46 -3.62 1.33
C ARG A 12 0.98 -3.10 -0.02
N GLY A 13 1.81 -2.39 -0.77
CA GLY A 13 1.45 -1.91 -2.11
C GLY A 13 1.10 -3.04 -3.08
N TYR A 14 1.79 -4.18 -3.00
CA TYR A 14 1.41 -5.36 -3.79
C TYR A 14 0.03 -5.92 -3.37
N LYS A 15 -0.26 -6.00 -2.06
CA LYS A 15 -1.59 -6.42 -1.56
C LYS A 15 -2.70 -5.49 -2.10
N GLU A 16 -2.46 -4.18 -2.09
CA GLU A 16 -3.41 -3.18 -2.63
C GLU A 16 -3.70 -3.38 -4.11
N ILE A 17 -2.66 -3.63 -4.91
CA ILE A 17 -2.80 -3.86 -6.36
C ILE A 17 -3.63 -5.12 -6.64
N GLU A 18 -3.40 -6.21 -5.91
CA GLU A 18 -4.18 -7.45 -6.05
C GLU A 18 -5.66 -7.22 -5.74
N ILE A 19 -5.96 -6.44 -4.69
CA ILE A 19 -7.35 -6.08 -4.34
C ILE A 19 -7.99 -5.22 -5.45
N LEU A 20 -7.26 -4.24 -6.00
CA LEU A 20 -7.74 -3.41 -7.09
C LEU A 20 -8.00 -4.20 -8.37
N ASN A 21 -7.16 -5.20 -8.66
CA ASN A 21 -7.36 -6.10 -9.79
C ASN A 21 -8.68 -6.88 -9.63
N ASP A 22 -8.96 -7.38 -8.44
CA ASP A 22 -10.19 -8.09 -8.11
C ASP A 22 -11.42 -7.19 -8.24
N ILE A 23 -11.34 -5.94 -7.75
CA ILE A 23 -12.38 -4.91 -7.93
C ILE A 23 -12.63 -4.66 -9.42
N THR A 24 -11.55 -4.54 -10.21
CA THR A 24 -11.64 -4.29 -11.67
C THR A 24 -12.29 -5.46 -12.39
N GLN A 25 -11.94 -6.69 -12.01
CA GLN A 25 -12.57 -7.90 -12.53
C GLN A 25 -14.07 -7.95 -12.19
N LEU A 26 -14.44 -7.70 -10.93
CA LEU A 26 -15.85 -7.65 -10.50
C LEU A 26 -16.63 -6.57 -11.24
N HIS A 27 -16.01 -5.43 -11.51
CA HIS A 27 -16.61 -4.34 -12.29
C HIS A 27 -16.86 -4.78 -13.74
N PHE A 28 -15.88 -5.42 -14.37
CA PHE A 28 -16.02 -5.95 -15.73
C PHE A 28 -17.12 -7.03 -15.83
N GLU A 29 -17.23 -7.87 -14.81
CA GLU A 29 -18.28 -8.90 -14.72
C GLU A 29 -19.67 -8.33 -14.36
N GLY A 30 -19.77 -7.01 -14.10
CA GLY A 30 -21.01 -6.36 -13.68
C GLY A 30 -21.48 -6.80 -12.28
N LYS A 31 -20.59 -7.38 -11.48
CA LYS A 31 -20.84 -7.86 -10.12
C LYS A 31 -20.37 -6.87 -9.05
N LEU A 32 -19.67 -5.81 -9.44
CA LEU A 32 -19.28 -4.76 -8.51
C LEU A 32 -20.51 -3.93 -8.11
N PRO A 33 -20.77 -3.76 -6.81
CA PRO A 33 -21.83 -2.91 -6.31
C PRO A 33 -21.62 -1.46 -6.74
N ALA A 34 -22.72 -0.74 -6.99
CA ALA A 34 -22.67 0.67 -7.39
C ALA A 34 -22.16 1.58 -6.26
N GLU A 35 -22.21 1.14 -5.01
CA GLU A 35 -21.69 1.85 -3.85
C GLU A 35 -20.16 1.90 -3.80
N VAL A 36 -19.47 0.99 -4.51
CA VAL A 36 -18.00 0.99 -4.57
C VAL A 36 -17.54 1.98 -5.63
N SER A 37 -17.29 3.22 -5.21
CA SER A 37 -16.84 4.31 -6.08
C SER A 37 -15.79 5.17 -5.38
N GLY A 38 -14.77 5.60 -6.12
CA GLY A 38 -13.66 6.37 -5.56
C GLY A 38 -12.74 6.93 -6.63
N SER A 39 -12.11 8.06 -6.32
CA SER A 39 -11.13 8.71 -7.19
C SER A 39 -9.69 8.26 -6.92
N THR A 40 -9.45 7.62 -5.78
CA THR A 40 -8.13 7.12 -5.38
C THR A 40 -8.19 5.64 -5.02
N CYS A 41 -7.05 4.96 -5.12
CA CYS A 41 -6.91 3.56 -4.76
C CYS A 41 -7.40 3.29 -3.33
N ASN A 42 -6.98 4.10 -2.37
CA ASN A 42 -7.35 3.93 -0.96
C ASN A 42 -8.86 4.04 -0.75
N VAL A 43 -9.51 5.01 -1.40
CA VAL A 43 -10.97 5.19 -1.29
C VAL A 43 -11.71 4.00 -1.91
N LEU A 44 -11.26 3.49 -3.07
CA LEU A 44 -11.85 2.29 -3.66
C LEU A 44 -11.69 1.07 -2.75
N ILE A 45 -10.51 0.87 -2.18
CA ILE A 45 -10.22 -0.22 -1.25
C ILE A 45 -11.06 -0.08 0.02
N GLU A 46 -11.16 1.11 0.60
CA GLU A 46 -11.99 1.41 1.76
C GLU A 46 -13.48 1.12 1.48
N PHE A 47 -14.04 1.62 0.39
CA PHE A 47 -15.43 1.35 0.01
C PHE A 47 -15.67 -0.12 -0.27
N PHE A 48 -14.71 -0.79 -0.93
CA PHE A 48 -14.80 -2.21 -1.20
C PHE A 48 -14.79 -3.02 0.10
N PHE A 49 -13.88 -2.73 1.04
CA PHE A 49 -13.87 -3.39 2.35
C PHE A 49 -15.06 -3.01 3.23
N PHE A 50 -15.56 -1.79 3.14
CA PHE A 50 -16.78 -1.34 3.81
C PHE A 50 -18.01 -2.08 3.25
N PHE A 51 -18.09 -2.27 1.94
CA PHE A 51 -19.11 -3.11 1.33
C PHE A 51 -18.96 -4.57 1.74
N LEU A 52 -17.73 -5.07 1.78
CA LEU A 52 -17.40 -6.39 2.30
C LEU A 52 -17.51 -6.49 3.83
N ALA A 53 -17.91 -5.43 4.56
CA ALA A 53 -17.91 -5.39 6.03
C ALA A 53 -18.86 -6.39 6.69
N TRP A 54 -19.62 -7.19 5.94
CA TRP A 54 -20.32 -8.38 6.47
C TRP A 54 -19.60 -9.72 6.22
N LYS A 55 -18.55 -9.73 5.40
CA LYS A 55 -17.71 -10.91 5.10
C LYS A 55 -16.33 -10.88 5.77
N GLY A 56 -16.05 -9.84 6.55
CA GLY A 56 -14.98 -9.81 7.55
C GLY A 56 -13.57 -9.71 6.99
N SER A 57 -12.63 -9.44 7.89
CA SER A 57 -11.17 -9.39 7.75
C SER A 57 -10.51 -10.63 7.10
N GLU A 58 -11.29 -11.57 6.61
CA GLU A 58 -10.90 -12.82 5.95
C GLU A 58 -11.09 -12.78 4.43
N TYR A 59 -11.57 -11.66 3.86
CA TYR A 59 -11.59 -11.53 2.41
C TYR A 59 -10.15 -11.65 1.90
N ILE A 60 -9.92 -12.66 1.05
CA ILE A 60 -8.64 -12.92 0.40
C ILE A 60 -9.00 -13.15 -1.07
N PRO A 61 -8.50 -12.31 -2.00
CA PRO A 61 -8.73 -12.51 -3.43
C PRO A 61 -8.31 -13.92 -3.86
N THR A 62 -9.13 -14.54 -4.72
CA THR A 62 -8.92 -15.95 -5.12
C THR A 62 -7.59 -16.15 -5.85
N HIS A 63 -7.09 -15.12 -6.51
CA HIS A 63 -5.87 -15.13 -7.32
C HIS A 63 -4.62 -14.60 -6.60
N ILE A 64 -4.70 -14.33 -5.29
CA ILE A 64 -3.56 -13.75 -4.59
C ILE A 64 -2.39 -14.75 -4.51
N HIS A 65 -1.17 -14.25 -4.70
CA HIS A 65 0.04 -15.05 -4.48
C HIS A 65 0.17 -15.41 -2.99
N ASP A 66 0.54 -16.65 -2.67
CA ASP A 66 0.66 -17.20 -1.28
C ASP A 66 1.50 -16.34 -0.32
N ALA A 67 2.41 -15.55 -0.87
CA ALA A 67 3.31 -14.66 -0.14
C ALA A 67 2.67 -13.35 0.32
N LEU A 68 1.64 -12.89 -0.38
CA LEU A 68 0.91 -11.66 -0.10
C LEU A 68 -0.35 -11.94 0.71
N ARG A 69 -0.69 -13.22 0.89
CA ARG A 69 -1.84 -13.66 1.66
C ARG A 69 -1.70 -13.26 3.13
N TRP A 70 -2.64 -12.45 3.62
CA TRP A 70 -2.74 -12.10 5.03
C TRP A 70 -3.40 -13.23 5.83
N THR A 71 -3.11 -13.26 7.13
CA THR A 71 -3.65 -14.24 8.08
C THR A 71 -4.03 -13.53 9.37
N ALA A 72 -4.71 -14.21 10.30
CA ALA A 72 -5.01 -13.63 11.62
C ALA A 72 -3.76 -13.15 12.40
N LYS A 73 -2.57 -13.64 12.06
CA LYS A 73 -1.29 -13.21 12.66
C LYS A 73 -0.63 -12.03 11.94
N ASP A 74 -1.00 -11.77 10.69
CA ASP A 74 -0.54 -10.66 9.85
C ASP A 74 -1.75 -10.13 9.07
N PRO A 75 -2.67 -9.41 9.73
CA PRO A 75 -3.87 -8.90 9.07
C PRO A 75 -3.52 -7.79 8.07
N TYR A 76 -4.37 -7.61 7.07
CA TYR A 76 -4.26 -6.44 6.20
C TYR A 76 -4.81 -5.20 6.92
N GLU A 77 -3.94 -4.24 7.21
CA GLU A 77 -4.30 -2.95 7.79
C GLU A 77 -4.58 -1.93 6.68
N ILE A 78 -5.81 -1.41 6.66
CA ILE A 78 -6.21 -0.32 5.77
C ILE A 78 -5.60 0.97 6.36
N GLU A 79 -4.65 1.58 5.65
CA GLU A 79 -4.15 2.89 6.05
C GLU A 79 -5.21 3.94 5.71
N THR A 80 -5.73 4.57 6.75
CA THR A 80 -6.63 5.72 6.65
C THR A 80 -5.86 7.03 6.47
N ASP A 81 -4.57 6.96 6.13
CA ASP A 81 -3.75 8.15 5.99
C ASP A 81 -4.30 9.00 4.84
N PRO A 82 -4.57 10.29 5.10
CA PRO A 82 -5.15 11.16 4.09
C PRO A 82 -4.18 11.25 2.92
N CYS A 83 -4.71 11.16 1.69
CA CYS A 83 -3.95 11.40 0.48
C CYS A 83 -3.33 12.80 0.57
N VAL A 84 -2.04 12.87 0.92
CA VAL A 84 -1.35 14.15 1.07
C VAL A 84 -1.25 14.80 -0.31
N PRO A 85 -1.65 16.07 -0.46
CA PRO A 85 -1.56 16.74 -1.74
C PRO A 85 -0.10 16.87 -2.15
N TRP A 86 0.22 16.40 -3.35
CA TRP A 86 1.53 16.61 -3.94
C TRP A 86 1.72 18.10 -4.19
N THR A 87 2.79 18.66 -3.63
CA THR A 87 3.17 20.06 -3.84
C THR A 87 4.45 20.14 -4.66
N VAL A 88 4.48 21.05 -5.63
CA VAL A 88 5.70 21.30 -6.41
C VAL A 88 6.69 22.03 -5.51
N LEU A 89 7.80 21.37 -5.21
CA LEU A 89 8.89 21.96 -4.42
C LEU A 89 9.85 22.69 -5.36
N ASP A 90 10.21 23.92 -4.99
CA ASP A 90 11.35 24.59 -5.59
C ASP A 90 12.67 24.03 -5.04
N LYS A 91 13.79 24.27 -5.75
CA LYS A 91 15.12 23.76 -5.36
C LYS A 91 15.57 24.23 -3.97
N SER A 92 15.17 25.43 -3.56
CA SER A 92 15.56 26.01 -2.26
C SER A 92 14.79 25.38 -1.10
N THR A 93 13.52 25.08 -1.32
CA THR A 93 12.63 24.40 -0.36
C THR A 93 13.02 22.93 -0.24
N PHE A 94 13.33 22.26 -1.36
CA PHE A 94 13.83 20.89 -1.35
C PHE A 94 15.13 20.73 -0.55
N GLY A 95 16.09 21.64 -0.73
CA GLY A 95 17.36 21.62 0.00
C GLY A 95 17.22 21.85 1.51
N LYS A 96 16.17 22.57 1.96
CA LYS A 96 15.87 22.75 3.39
C LYS A 96 15.25 21.50 4.01
N LEU A 97 14.33 20.85 3.29
CA LEU A 97 13.63 19.64 3.75
C LEU A 97 14.57 18.42 3.86
N LEU A 98 15.54 18.29 2.94
CA LEU A 98 16.57 17.26 3.02
C LEU A 98 17.40 17.38 4.31
N LYS A 99 17.86 18.60 4.63
CA LYS A 99 18.63 18.87 5.85
C LYS A 99 17.83 18.59 7.12
N GLN A 100 16.51 18.81 7.09
CA GLN A 100 15.62 18.47 8.21
C GLN A 100 15.45 16.96 8.40
N ARG A 101 15.36 16.17 7.31
CA ARG A 101 15.27 14.70 7.42
C ARG A 101 16.59 14.06 7.88
N GLU A 102 17.72 14.57 7.41
CA GLU A 102 19.04 14.07 7.84
C GLU A 102 19.29 14.31 9.34
N GLY A 103 18.75 15.39 9.89
CA GLY A 103 18.83 15.69 11.33
C GLY A 103 17.86 14.89 12.22
N SER A 104 16.91 14.12 11.66
CA SER A 104 15.90 13.38 12.43
C SER A 104 16.05 11.86 12.39
N LEU A 105 17.08 11.33 11.71
CA LEU A 105 17.35 9.88 11.68
C LEU A 105 18.15 9.48 12.94
N PRO A 106 17.70 8.47 13.73
CA PRO A 106 18.54 7.89 14.77
C PRO A 106 19.79 7.25 14.13
N PRO A 107 20.93 7.26 14.83
CA PRO A 107 22.21 6.86 14.26
C PRO A 107 22.31 5.34 14.23
N ASP A 108 21.63 4.69 13.31
CA ASP A 108 21.96 3.32 12.92
C ASP A 108 21.38 3.04 11.53
N ASN A 109 22.23 2.51 10.65
CA ASN A 109 22.00 2.03 9.28
C ASN A 109 22.72 2.76 8.13
N LEU A 110 23.83 3.46 8.39
CA LEU A 110 24.91 3.51 7.38
C LEU A 110 25.73 2.22 7.47
N LYS A 111 25.25 1.15 6.83
CA LYS A 111 26.18 0.15 6.28
C LYS A 111 26.37 0.45 4.80
N THR A 112 27.52 1.06 4.55
CA THR A 112 28.22 1.23 3.28
C THR A 112 27.92 0.12 2.28
N VAL A 113 27.37 0.49 1.12
CA VAL A 113 27.46 -0.33 -0.09
C VAL A 113 28.90 -0.17 -0.61
N PRO A 114 29.69 -1.24 -0.74
CA PRO A 114 31.02 -1.13 -1.32
C PRO A 114 30.92 -0.88 -2.83
N ASP A 115 31.71 0.10 -3.27
CA ASP A 115 31.94 0.50 -4.65
C ASP A 115 32.64 -0.63 -5.40
N ASN A 116 31.93 -1.28 -6.33
CA ASN A 116 32.45 -2.35 -7.16
C ASN A 116 32.89 -1.77 -8.52
N THR A 117 34.21 -1.62 -8.63
CA THR A 117 34.99 -1.41 -9.86
C THR A 117 34.83 -2.56 -10.84
#